data_AF-A0A8T3UC42-F1
#
_entry.id   AF-A0A8T3UC42-F1
#
_cell.length_a   1.000
_cell.length_b   1.000
_cell.length_c   1.000
_cell.angle_alpha   90.00
_cell.angle_beta   90.00
_cell.angle_gamma   90.00
#
_symmetry.space_group_name_H-M   'P 1'
#
loop_
_entity.id
_entity.type
_entity.pdbx_description
1 polymer ?
#
loop_
_entity_poly.entity_id
_entity_poly.type
_entity_poly.pdbx_seq_one_letter_code
_entity_poly.pdbx_strand_id
1 'polypeptide(L)'
;MTIRKLVLVVLVIIVGAVNLLGYQRWNIPEKGNKDNSFKCFMERRLVTNKDTLQYRFLYSNKVSLDNSTGIFKNKDFKIIAVSQKYGRIGDVIAVEFDHRKIEFFYIGDYKKYAETDKYGAHPINDKFSCMIEFIVDKDKLSSNVQKTGNLNKIYPGRVTRIHNFNMTNDQHI
;
A
#
# COMPACT_ATOMS: atom_id res chain seq x y z
N MET A 1 37.14 -6.44 -30.78
CA MET A 1 36.03 -6.86 -29.92
C MET A 1 34.72 -6.49 -30.62
N THR A 2 33.90 -7.45 -31.03
CA THR A 2 32.72 -7.19 -31.88
C THR A 2 31.59 -6.54 -31.09
N ILE A 3 30.85 -5.62 -31.71
CA ILE A 3 29.73 -4.85 -31.13
C ILE A 3 28.74 -5.75 -30.35
N ARG A 4 28.53 -7.00 -30.81
CA ARG A 4 27.70 -8.00 -30.12
C ARG A 4 28.16 -8.35 -28.70
N LYS A 5 29.47 -8.42 -28.44
CA LYS A 5 30.01 -8.69 -27.09
C LYS A 5 29.82 -7.49 -26.15
N LEU A 6 29.90 -6.27 -26.68
CA LEU A 6 29.69 -5.04 -25.90
C LEU A 6 28.22 -4.92 -25.46
N VAL A 7 27.27 -5.19 -26.35
CA VAL A 7 25.83 -5.16 -26.05
C VAL A 7 25.45 -6.21 -24.99
N LEU A 8 26.03 -7.41 -25.07
CA LEU A 8 25.75 -8.47 -24.10
C LEU A 8 26.30 -8.12 -22.70
N VAL A 9 27.49 -7.52 -22.62
CA VAL A 9 28.07 -7.06 -21.35
C VAL A 9 27.25 -5.93 -20.74
N VAL A 10 26.78 -4.97 -21.54
CA VAL A 10 25.91 -3.89 -21.06
C VAL A 10 24.57 -4.43 -20.54
N LEU A 11 23.95 -5.39 -21.24
CA LEU A 11 22.72 -6.04 -20.78
C LEU A 11 22.91 -6.83 -19.48
N VAL A 12 24.03 -7.55 -19.32
CA VAL A 12 24.36 -8.26 -18.07
C VAL A 12 24.62 -7.30 -16.92
N ILE A 13 25.23 -6.14 -17.16
CA ILE A 13 25.43 -5.10 -16.14
C ILE A 13 24.09 -4.49 -15.72
N ILE A 14 23.17 -4.24 -16.66
CA ILE A 14 21.83 -3.71 -16.34
C ILE A 14 21.02 -4.74 -15.53
N VAL A 15 21.00 -6.01 -15.96
CA VAL A 15 20.30 -7.08 -15.21
C VAL A 15 20.96 -7.34 -13.86
N GLY A 16 22.28 -7.24 -13.76
CA GLY A 16 23.04 -7.34 -12.52
C GLY A 16 22.76 -6.18 -11.55
N ALA A 17 22.68 -4.94 -12.05
CA ALA A 17 22.38 -3.75 -11.25
C ALA A 17 20.95 -3.75 -10.70
N VAL A 18 19.98 -4.25 -11.48
CA VAL A 18 18.58 -4.40 -11.03
C VAL A 18 18.47 -5.47 -9.92
N ASN A 19 19.32 -6.50 -9.94
CA ASN A 19 19.41 -7.47 -8.85
C ASN A 19 20.24 -6.96 -7.64
N LEU A 20 21.10 -5.97 -7.82
CA LEU A 20 21.91 -5.37 -6.75
C LEU A 20 21.11 -4.34 -5.92
N LEU A 21 20.14 -3.67 -6.53
CA LEU A 21 19.20 -2.77 -5.85
C LEU A 21 17.98 -3.58 -5.37
N GLY A 22 18.22 -4.51 -4.44
CA GLY A 22 17.17 -5.37 -3.88
C GLY A 22 16.10 -4.55 -3.17
N TYR A 23 15.03 -4.18 -3.89
CA TYR A 23 13.88 -3.52 -3.29
C TYR A 23 13.19 -4.45 -2.29
N GLN A 24 12.71 -3.89 -1.18
CA GLN A 24 12.07 -4.68 -0.14
C GLN A 24 10.74 -5.27 -0.61
N ARG A 25 10.54 -6.53 -0.24
CA ARG A 25 9.38 -7.34 -0.61
C ARG A 25 8.93 -8.16 0.58
N TRP A 26 7.65 -8.09 0.89
CA TRP A 26 7.02 -8.87 1.93
C TRP A 26 5.95 -9.79 1.36
N ASN A 27 6.15 -11.09 1.51
CA ASN A 27 5.12 -12.08 1.22
C ASN A 27 4.15 -12.16 2.40
N ILE A 28 2.85 -12.14 2.09
CA ILE A 28 1.79 -12.27 3.09
C ILE A 28 1.29 -13.71 3.04
N PRO A 29 1.55 -14.54 4.07
CA PRO A 29 1.21 -15.96 4.02
C PRO A 29 -0.30 -16.16 4.09
N GLU A 30 -0.79 -17.09 3.27
CA GLU A 30 -2.19 -17.52 3.27
C GLU A 30 -2.52 -18.41 4.47
N LYS A 31 -1.60 -19.34 4.80
CA LYS A 31 -1.77 -20.33 5.86
C LYS A 31 -1.39 -19.75 7.22
N GLY A 32 -2.35 -19.75 8.15
CA GLY A 32 -2.15 -19.28 9.52
C GLY A 32 -2.39 -17.78 9.73
N ASN A 33 -2.96 -17.08 8.74
CA ASN A 33 -3.47 -15.73 8.91
C ASN A 33 -4.98 -15.66 8.60
N LYS A 34 -5.69 -14.75 9.28
CA LYS A 34 -7.09 -14.41 9.00
C LYS A 34 -7.21 -13.90 7.56
N ASP A 35 -8.37 -14.07 6.94
CA ASP A 35 -8.61 -13.63 5.58
C ASP A 35 -8.47 -12.10 5.43
N ASN A 36 -7.48 -11.65 4.66
CA ASN A 36 -7.19 -10.23 4.45
C ASN A 36 -7.92 -9.63 3.22
N SER A 37 -8.91 -10.37 2.68
CA SER A 37 -9.80 -9.87 1.64
C SER A 37 -10.59 -8.63 2.10
N PHE A 38 -10.84 -8.48 3.41
CA PHE A 38 -11.46 -7.26 3.96
C PHE A 38 -10.56 -6.03 3.77
N LYS A 39 -11.11 -4.97 3.18
CA LYS A 39 -10.41 -3.70 2.94
C LYS A 39 -11.07 -2.60 3.76
N CYS A 40 -10.42 -2.21 4.85
CA CYS A 40 -10.92 -1.16 5.73
C CYS A 40 -10.81 0.21 5.07
N PHE A 41 -11.45 1.18 5.70
CA PHE A 41 -11.19 2.58 5.44
C PHE A 41 -11.14 3.38 6.73
N MET A 42 -10.46 4.52 6.67
CA MET A 42 -10.51 5.55 7.68
C MET A 42 -10.76 6.91 7.02
N GLU A 43 -11.46 7.79 7.72
CA GLU A 43 -11.71 9.14 7.22
C GLU A 43 -10.46 9.99 7.35
N ARG A 44 -10.09 10.74 6.30
CA ARG A 44 -8.94 11.65 6.31
C ARG A 44 -8.94 12.62 7.50
N ARG A 45 -10.14 13.06 7.93
CA ARG A 45 -10.33 13.99 9.06
C ARG A 45 -9.86 13.47 10.42
N LEU A 46 -9.63 12.16 10.55
CA LEU A 46 -9.11 11.55 11.78
C LEU A 46 -7.61 11.76 11.96
N VAL A 47 -6.90 12.14 10.90
CA VAL A 47 -5.49 12.56 10.99
C VAL A 47 -5.47 14.04 11.37
N THR A 48 -5.33 14.31 12.67
CA THR A 48 -5.50 15.65 13.25
C THR A 48 -4.19 16.32 13.68
N ASN A 49 -3.13 15.55 13.95
CA ASN A 49 -1.86 16.09 14.43
C ASN A 49 -1.07 16.76 13.30
N LYS A 50 -1.07 18.10 13.28
CA LYS A 50 -0.47 18.95 12.24
C LYS A 50 1.05 18.84 12.14
N ASP A 51 1.72 18.36 13.17
CA ASP A 51 3.17 18.24 13.21
C ASP A 51 3.70 16.97 12.54
N THR A 52 2.79 16.06 12.18
CA THR A 52 3.13 14.78 11.56
C THR A 52 3.28 14.87 10.04
N LEU A 53 4.11 13.98 9.46
CA LEU A 53 4.22 13.85 8.01
C LEU A 53 2.91 13.40 7.36
N GLN A 54 2.14 12.57 8.07
CA GLN A 54 0.80 12.10 7.68
C GLN A 54 -0.13 13.28 7.39
N TYR A 55 -0.26 14.20 8.36
CA TYR A 55 -1.10 15.38 8.20
C TYR A 55 -0.61 16.24 7.04
N ARG A 56 0.69 16.57 7.02
CA ARG A 56 1.28 17.42 5.96
C ARG A 56 1.09 16.82 4.57
N PHE A 57 1.20 15.50 4.43
CA PHE A 57 0.95 14.81 3.16
C PHE A 57 -0.54 14.85 2.78
N LEU A 58 -1.43 14.38 3.66
CA LEU A 58 -2.87 14.24 3.42
C LEU A 58 -3.60 15.58 3.23
N TYR A 59 -3.05 16.68 3.73
CA TYR A 59 -3.60 18.03 3.59
C TYR A 59 -2.78 18.91 2.62
N SER A 60 -1.82 18.32 1.90
CA SER A 60 -1.12 19.04 0.83
C SER A 60 -2.04 19.33 -0.37
N ASN A 61 -1.69 20.36 -1.14
CA ASN A 61 -2.37 20.70 -2.40
C ASN A 61 -2.25 19.64 -3.51
N LYS A 62 -1.48 18.57 -3.28
CA LYS A 62 -1.32 17.44 -4.23
C LYS A 62 -2.36 16.34 -4.01
N VAL A 63 -3.02 16.32 -2.85
CA VAL A 63 -4.04 15.33 -2.52
C VAL A 63 -5.40 15.81 -2.97
N SER A 64 -6.14 14.94 -3.67
CA SER A 64 -7.48 15.20 -4.19
C SER A 64 -8.40 14.01 -3.88
N LEU A 65 -9.70 14.26 -3.88
CA LEU A 65 -10.70 13.20 -3.75
C LEU A 65 -11.04 12.63 -5.13
N ASP A 66 -11.06 11.30 -5.27
CA ASP A 66 -11.77 10.70 -6.39
C ASP A 66 -13.25 10.54 -6.05
N ASN A 67 -14.07 11.41 -6.64
CA ASN A 67 -15.52 11.43 -6.42
C ASN A 67 -16.25 10.15 -6.86
N SER A 68 -15.65 9.32 -7.73
CA SER A 68 -16.28 8.06 -8.17
C SER A 68 -16.19 6.94 -7.13
N THR A 69 -15.16 6.98 -6.29
CA THR A 69 -14.89 5.95 -5.28
C THR A 69 -14.98 6.46 -3.85
N GLY A 70 -14.90 7.78 -3.63
CA GLY A 70 -14.77 8.40 -2.31
C GLY A 70 -13.38 8.24 -1.68
N ILE A 71 -12.38 7.81 -2.46
CA ILE A 71 -11.03 7.51 -1.96
C ILE A 71 -10.09 8.67 -2.34
N PHE A 72 -9.29 9.14 -1.38
CA PHE A 72 -8.28 10.16 -1.64
C PHE A 72 -7.12 9.61 -2.48
N LYS A 73 -6.59 10.45 -3.37
CA LYS A 73 -5.49 10.14 -4.28
C LYS A 73 -4.49 11.29 -4.38
N ASN A 74 -3.27 10.96 -4.78
CA ASN A 74 -2.26 11.92 -5.21
C ASN A 74 -1.80 11.49 -6.60
N LYS A 75 -1.89 12.37 -7.60
CA LYS A 75 -1.73 12.02 -9.02
C LYS A 75 -2.61 10.79 -9.38
N ASP A 76 -1.99 9.71 -9.85
CA ASP A 76 -2.68 8.54 -10.40
C ASP A 76 -2.97 7.45 -9.36
N PHE A 77 -2.41 7.55 -8.15
CA PHE A 77 -2.48 6.47 -7.16
C PHE A 77 -3.32 6.85 -5.94
N LYS A 78 -4.11 5.90 -5.44
CA LYS A 78 -4.89 6.07 -4.21
C LYS A 78 -3.98 6.09 -2.99
N ILE A 79 -4.50 6.65 -1.91
CA ILE A 79 -3.79 6.77 -0.64
C ILE A 79 -4.34 5.76 0.35
N ILE A 80 -3.43 5.03 1.00
CA ILE A 80 -3.75 4.00 2.00
C ILE A 80 -2.93 4.19 3.27
N ALA A 81 -3.40 3.60 4.35
CA ALA A 81 -2.67 3.33 5.57
C ALA A 81 -2.21 1.87 5.60
N VAL A 82 -0.96 1.67 6.02
CA VAL A 82 -0.32 0.36 6.16
C VAL A 82 0.53 0.33 7.43
N SER A 83 1.11 -0.83 7.78
CA SER A 83 2.12 -0.89 8.84
C SER A 83 3.39 -0.12 8.44
N GLN A 84 4.02 0.55 9.41
CA GLN A 84 5.26 1.33 9.22
C GLN A 84 6.39 0.56 8.57
N LYS A 85 6.45 -0.76 8.78
CA LYS A 85 7.49 -1.63 8.19
C LYS A 85 7.50 -1.62 6.66
N TYR A 86 6.42 -1.17 6.02
CA TYR A 86 6.28 -1.17 4.57
C TYR A 86 6.77 0.11 3.89
N GLY A 87 7.10 1.17 4.62
CA GLY A 87 7.59 2.40 4.01
C GLY A 87 7.38 3.68 4.82
N ARG A 88 7.81 4.79 4.23
CA ARG A 88 7.60 6.16 4.72
C ARG A 88 6.31 6.76 4.19
N ILE A 89 5.75 7.72 4.91
CA ILE A 89 4.65 8.54 4.40
C ILE A 89 5.10 9.22 3.09
N GLY A 90 4.29 9.10 2.04
CA GLY A 90 4.58 9.59 0.71
C GLY A 90 5.27 8.59 -0.21
N ASP A 91 5.73 7.44 0.30
CA ASP A 91 6.23 6.35 -0.56
C ASP A 91 5.11 5.80 -1.44
N VAL A 92 5.48 5.39 -2.66
CA VAL A 92 4.63 4.56 -3.52
C VAL A 92 4.99 3.10 -3.31
N ILE A 93 4.00 2.29 -2.96
CA ILE A 93 4.14 0.84 -2.83
C ILE A 93 3.29 0.12 -3.86
N ALA A 94 3.78 -1.03 -4.32
CA ALA A 94 3.01 -1.95 -5.14
C ALA A 94 2.41 -3.04 -4.25
N VAL A 95 1.12 -3.27 -4.40
CA VAL A 95 0.35 -4.28 -3.66
C VAL A 95 -0.14 -5.31 -4.67
N GLU A 96 0.30 -6.56 -4.49
CA GLU A 96 -0.13 -7.70 -5.30
C GLU A 96 -1.32 -8.38 -4.61
N PHE A 97 -2.34 -8.67 -5.41
CA PHE A 97 -3.50 -9.43 -4.99
C PHE A 97 -3.44 -10.88 -5.47
N ASP A 98 -4.21 -11.78 -4.86
CA ASP A 98 -4.31 -13.21 -5.18
C ASP A 98 -4.64 -13.52 -6.65
N HIS A 99 -5.44 -12.68 -7.31
CA HIS A 99 -5.73 -12.73 -8.74
C HIS A 99 -4.61 -12.14 -9.62
N ARG A 100 -3.40 -11.99 -9.06
CA ARG A 100 -2.17 -11.47 -9.71
C ARG A 100 -2.25 -10.04 -10.25
N LYS A 101 -3.28 -9.29 -9.87
CA LYS A 101 -3.33 -7.85 -10.15
C LYS A 101 -2.38 -7.12 -9.21
N ILE A 102 -1.62 -6.18 -9.75
CA ILE A 102 -0.77 -5.28 -8.98
C ILE A 102 -1.38 -3.88 -9.06
N GLU A 103 -1.57 -3.27 -7.90
CA GLU A 103 -2.01 -1.88 -7.78
C GLU A 103 -0.96 -1.05 -7.05
N PHE A 104 -0.87 0.22 -7.41
CA PHE A 104 0.08 1.15 -6.81
C PHE A 104 -0.65 2.14 -5.90
N PHE A 105 -0.08 2.38 -4.73
CA PHE A 105 -0.67 3.23 -3.71
C PHE A 105 0.38 4.11 -3.03
N TYR A 106 -0.04 5.30 -2.63
CA TYR A 106 0.73 6.11 -1.70
C TYR A 106 0.45 5.69 -0.25
N ILE A 107 1.49 5.64 0.57
CA ILE A 107 1.33 5.56 2.03
C ILE A 107 0.98 6.96 2.56
N GLY A 108 -0.23 7.13 3.08
CA GLY A 108 -0.70 8.41 3.65
C GLY A 108 -0.83 8.44 5.17
N ASP A 109 -0.95 7.27 5.79
CA ASP A 109 -0.99 7.13 7.24
C ASP A 109 -0.42 5.76 7.65
N TYR A 110 -0.27 5.54 8.95
CA TYR A 110 0.14 4.27 9.52
C TYR A 110 -0.96 3.67 10.38
N LYS A 111 -1.15 2.37 10.21
CA LYS A 111 -1.92 1.58 11.16
C LYS A 111 -1.19 1.58 12.49
N LYS A 112 -1.91 1.74 13.60
CA LYS A 112 -1.31 1.71 14.94
C LYS A 112 -0.68 0.35 15.17
N TYR A 113 0.60 0.35 15.56
CA TYR A 113 1.36 -0.87 15.79
C TYR A 113 0.68 -1.84 16.77
N ALA A 114 0.14 -1.31 17.88
CA ALA A 114 -0.58 -2.09 18.89
C ALA A 114 -1.87 -2.75 18.39
N GLU A 115 -2.40 -2.31 17.24
CA GLU A 115 -3.62 -2.83 16.64
C GLU A 115 -3.32 -3.74 15.43
N THR A 116 -2.04 -4.04 15.16
CA THR A 116 -1.63 -4.89 14.03
C THR A 116 -0.92 -6.16 14.47
N ASP A 117 -1.08 -7.23 13.69
CA ASP A 117 -0.32 -8.46 13.85
C ASP A 117 1.14 -8.32 13.36
N LYS A 118 1.95 -9.38 13.48
CA LYS A 118 3.33 -9.40 12.96
C LYS A 118 3.43 -9.13 11.44
N TYR A 119 2.36 -9.37 10.71
CA TYR A 119 2.27 -9.07 9.29
C TYR A 119 1.82 -7.64 9.03
N GLY A 120 1.46 -6.85 10.03
CA GLY A 120 0.98 -5.47 9.84
C GLY A 120 -0.51 -5.38 9.51
N ALA A 121 -1.26 -6.48 9.63
CA ALA A 121 -2.70 -6.51 9.40
C ALA A 121 -3.47 -6.23 10.70
N HIS A 122 -4.55 -5.45 10.60
CA HIS A 122 -5.47 -5.23 11.71
C HIS A 122 -6.52 -6.35 11.77
N PRO A 123 -6.67 -7.08 12.89
CA PRO A 123 -7.74 -8.07 13.02
C PRO A 123 -9.12 -7.41 13.06
N ILE A 124 -10.06 -7.86 12.24
CA ILE A 124 -11.45 -7.35 12.21
C ILE A 124 -12.36 -8.21 13.09
N ASN A 125 -12.22 -9.53 12.96
CA ASN A 125 -12.89 -10.54 13.77
C ASN A 125 -12.10 -11.84 13.67
N ASP A 126 -12.63 -12.99 14.08
CA ASP A 126 -11.90 -14.26 14.05
C ASP A 126 -11.63 -14.81 12.65
N LYS A 127 -12.34 -14.30 11.64
CA LYS A 127 -12.23 -14.74 10.24
C LYS A 127 -11.42 -13.79 9.38
N PHE A 128 -11.57 -12.47 9.60
CA PHE A 128 -11.02 -11.44 8.72
C PHE A 128 -9.96 -10.58 9.39
N SER A 129 -9.00 -10.16 8.59
CA SER A 129 -8.03 -9.10 8.92
C SER A 129 -7.98 -8.08 7.78
N CYS A 130 -7.23 -7.02 7.99
CA CYS A 130 -7.16 -5.90 7.08
C CYS A 130 -5.72 -5.43 6.93
N MET A 131 -5.13 -5.76 5.78
CA MET A 131 -3.72 -5.50 5.49
C MET A 131 -3.48 -4.04 5.07
N ILE A 132 -4.40 -3.50 4.27
CA ILE A 132 -4.37 -2.12 3.78
C ILE A 132 -5.70 -1.45 4.15
N GLU A 133 -5.63 -0.16 4.47
CA GLU A 133 -6.78 0.62 4.89
C GLU A 133 -6.85 1.90 4.05
N PHE A 134 -7.96 2.16 3.36
CA PHE A 134 -8.06 3.29 2.45
C PHE A 134 -8.32 4.60 3.17
N ILE A 135 -7.71 5.69 2.71
CA ILE A 135 -8.03 7.04 3.19
C ILE A 135 -9.18 7.59 2.37
N VAL A 136 -10.31 7.87 3.02
CA VAL A 136 -11.58 8.17 2.35
C VAL A 136 -12.25 9.44 2.84
N ASP A 137 -13.19 9.91 2.04
CA ASP A 137 -14.34 10.71 2.47
C ASP A 137 -15.55 9.76 2.58
N LYS A 138 -15.99 9.49 3.82
CA LYS A 138 -17.04 8.48 4.09
C LYS A 138 -18.36 8.84 3.43
N ASP A 139 -18.69 10.13 3.34
CA ASP A 139 -19.95 10.61 2.79
C ASP A 139 -20.03 10.42 1.27
N LYS A 140 -18.87 10.17 0.64
CA LYS A 140 -18.73 9.94 -0.81
C LYS A 140 -18.60 8.45 -1.15
N LEU A 141 -18.55 7.57 -0.16
CA LEU A 141 -18.56 6.13 -0.37
C LEU A 141 -19.95 5.64 -0.80
N SER A 142 -19.99 4.56 -1.58
CA SER A 142 -21.27 3.88 -1.86
C SER A 142 -21.94 3.39 -0.57
N SER A 143 -23.28 3.37 -0.56
CA SER A 143 -24.07 2.93 0.60
C SER A 143 -23.70 1.52 1.09
N ASN A 144 -23.32 0.63 0.19
CA ASN A 144 -22.83 -0.70 0.54
C ASN A 144 -21.53 -0.66 1.35
N VAL A 145 -20.56 0.15 0.92
CA VAL A 145 -19.28 0.27 1.63
C VAL A 145 -19.50 0.93 2.99
N GLN A 146 -20.34 1.97 3.06
CA GLN A 146 -20.67 2.62 4.34
C GLN A 146 -21.30 1.64 5.36
N LYS A 147 -22.17 0.73 4.90
CA LYS A 147 -22.84 -0.26 5.75
C LYS A 147 -21.91 -1.41 6.18
N THR A 148 -21.03 -1.84 5.30
CA THR A 148 -20.20 -3.04 5.51
C THR A 148 -18.81 -2.74 6.06
N GLY A 149 -18.34 -1.50 5.93
CA GLY A 149 -16.95 -1.14 6.23
C GLY A 149 -15.93 -1.68 5.23
N ASN A 150 -16.37 -2.33 4.14
CA ASN A 150 -15.50 -3.17 3.31
C ASN A 150 -15.41 -2.68 1.86
N LEU A 151 -14.19 -2.35 1.44
CA LEU A 151 -13.86 -1.92 0.07
C LEU A 151 -13.49 -3.07 -0.88
N ASN A 152 -13.65 -4.34 -0.48
CA ASN A 152 -13.33 -5.50 -1.34
C ASN A 152 -14.11 -5.53 -2.66
N LYS A 153 -15.28 -4.87 -2.76
CA LYS A 153 -15.98 -4.75 -4.06
C LYS A 153 -15.27 -3.82 -5.06
N ILE A 154 -14.51 -2.84 -4.55
CA ILE A 154 -13.72 -1.90 -5.37
C ILE A 154 -12.33 -2.48 -5.61
N TYR A 155 -11.72 -3.06 -4.59
CA TYR A 155 -10.41 -3.72 -4.64
C TYR A 155 -10.54 -5.19 -4.22
N PRO A 156 -10.97 -6.07 -5.14
CA PRO A 156 -11.22 -7.46 -4.83
C PRO A 156 -9.95 -8.24 -4.53
N GLY A 157 -10.10 -9.31 -3.76
CA GLY A 157 -9.04 -10.29 -3.53
C GLY A 157 -8.19 -10.01 -2.31
N ARG A 158 -7.42 -11.03 -1.92
CA ARG A 158 -6.48 -10.98 -0.80
C ARG A 158 -5.19 -10.30 -1.22
N VAL A 159 -4.58 -9.56 -0.30
CA VAL A 159 -3.20 -9.07 -0.46
C VAL A 159 -2.24 -10.24 -0.23
N THR A 160 -1.45 -10.57 -1.24
CA THR A 160 -0.45 -11.64 -1.22
C THR A 160 0.96 -11.09 -1.07
N ARG A 161 1.20 -9.85 -1.50
CA ARG A 161 2.53 -9.25 -1.45
C ARG A 161 2.48 -7.73 -1.40
N ILE A 162 3.47 -7.15 -0.74
CA ILE A 162 3.74 -5.71 -0.77
C ILE A 162 5.20 -5.50 -1.19
N HIS A 163 5.43 -4.51 -2.04
CA HIS A 163 6.76 -4.08 -2.49
C HIS A 163 6.93 -2.58 -2.26
N ASN A 164 8.12 -2.19 -1.79
CA ASN A 164 8.52 -0.80 -1.73
C ASN A 164 9.85 -0.61 -2.46
N PHE A 165 9.82 0.15 -3.56
CA PHE A 165 10.98 0.41 -4.41
C PHE A 165 11.96 1.43 -3.80
N ASN A 166 11.55 2.16 -2.76
CA ASN A 166 12.36 3.15 -2.04
C ASN A 166 13.13 2.55 -0.85
N MET A 167 13.07 1.23 -0.65
CA MET A 167 13.71 0.55 0.48
C MET A 167 14.63 -0.57 0.00
N THR A 168 15.87 -0.60 0.49
CA THR A 168 16.84 -1.69 0.31
C THR A 168 17.31 -2.17 1.68
N ASN A 169 17.33 -3.49 1.92
CA ASN A 169 17.84 -4.09 3.18
C ASN A 169 17.35 -3.43 4.50
N ASP A 170 16.03 -3.30 4.70
CA ASP A 170 15.37 -2.61 5.83
C ASP A 170 15.80 -1.15 6.07
N GLN A 171 16.53 -0.55 5.13
CA GLN A 171 16.95 0.83 5.13
C GLN A 171 16.23 1.59 4.02
N HIS A 172 15.90 2.85 4.28
CA HIS A 172 15.34 3.75 3.27
C HIS A 172 16.49 4.39 2.48
N ILE A 173 16.31 4.48 1.16
CA ILE A 173 17.24 5.14 0.23
C ILE A 173 17.14 6.67 0.35
#